data_AF-A0A4U1B820-F1
#
_entry.id   AF-A0A4U1B820-F1
#
_cell.length_a   1.000
_cell.length_b   1.000
_cell.length_c   1.000
_cell.angle_alpha   90.00
_cell.angle_beta   90.00
_cell.angle_gamma   90.00
#
_symmetry.space_group_name_H-M   'P 1'
#
loop_
_entity.id
_entity.type
_entity.pdbx_description
1 polymer ?
#
loop_
_entity_poly.entity_id
_entity_poly.type
_entity_poly.pdbx_seq_one_letter_code
_entity_poly.pdbx_strand_id
1 'polypeptide(L)'
;MEYVIAIIVLFIAFYFGKLFAYRSRSIGCAIEALQSTFDTYSEDAAPSPRFIKGRLSMAYDDLSRRAETADIKDYAKRMLAVNDPTPEHIAMLLLLKLSNDFKMENSKTQDPIFDVLSSWCENAHGHLVEGEKMKGLS
;
A
#
# COMPACT_ATOMS: atom_id res chain seq x y z
N MET A 1 8.02 13.37 -40.99
CA MET A 1 7.23 13.60 -39.75
C MET A 1 6.84 12.31 -39.04
N GLU A 2 6.50 11.22 -39.73
CA GLU A 2 6.10 9.94 -39.12
C GLU A 2 7.15 9.31 -38.19
N TYR A 3 8.44 9.36 -38.55
CA TYR A 3 9.53 8.82 -37.73
C TYR A 3 9.68 9.51 -36.37
N VAL A 4 9.38 10.81 -36.29
CA VAL A 4 9.45 11.58 -35.03
C VAL A 4 8.35 11.14 -34.07
N ILE A 5 7.16 10.84 -34.59
CA ILE A 5 6.02 10.35 -33.81
C ILE A 5 6.32 8.94 -33.27
N ALA A 6 6.88 8.05 -34.09
CA ALA A 6 7.24 6.70 -33.66
C ALA A 6 8.29 6.69 -32.54
N ILE A 7 9.30 7.59 -32.61
CA ILE A 7 10.32 7.73 -31.57
C ILE A 7 9.71 8.24 -30.26
N ILE A 8 8.82 9.24 -30.32
CA ILE A 8 8.13 9.75 -29.14
C ILE A 8 7.26 8.67 -28.48
N VAL A 9 6.53 7.87 -29.27
CA VAL A 9 5.71 6.77 -28.75
C VAL A 9 6.56 5.68 -28.10
N LEU A 10 7.71 5.32 -28.70
CA LEU A 10 8.66 4.39 -28.08
C LEU A 10 9.26 4.94 -26.78
N PHE A 11 9.59 6.23 -26.74
CA PHE A 11 10.12 6.88 -25.56
C PHE A 11 9.09 6.93 -24.43
N ILE A 12 7.84 7.27 -24.75
CA ILE A 12 6.71 7.23 -23.83
C ILE A 12 6.48 5.80 -23.34
N ALA A 13 6.36 4.81 -24.23
CA ALA A 13 6.15 3.42 -23.85
C ALA A 13 7.29 2.87 -22.97
N PHE A 14 8.54 3.25 -23.24
CA PHE A 14 9.69 2.87 -22.43
C PHE A 14 9.69 3.55 -21.06
N TYR A 15 9.39 4.86 -21.00
CA TYR A 15 9.35 5.62 -19.75
C TYR A 15 8.20 5.16 -18.85
N PHE A 16 7.00 5.02 -19.41
CA PHE A 16 5.84 4.46 -18.71
C PHE A 16 6.08 2.99 -18.35
N GLY A 17 6.65 2.17 -19.24
CA GLY A 17 6.95 0.77 -18.97
C GLY A 17 7.90 0.57 -17.79
N LYS A 18 8.94 1.40 -17.67
CA LYS A 18 9.82 1.40 -16.48
C LYS A 18 9.09 1.87 -15.23
N LEU A 19 8.31 2.95 -15.31
CA LEU A 19 7.47 3.42 -14.20
C LEU A 19 6.50 2.34 -13.71
N PHE A 20 5.83 1.63 -14.62
CA PHE A 20 4.94 0.52 -14.29
C PHE A 20 5.68 -0.68 -13.69
N ALA A 21 6.88 -1.02 -14.19
CA ALA A 21 7.68 -2.10 -13.64
C ALA A 21 8.19 -1.80 -12.21
N TYR A 22 8.66 -0.58 -11.96
CA TYR A 22 9.09 -0.15 -10.62
C TYR A 22 7.91 -0.09 -9.63
N ARG A 23 6.77 0.46 -10.06
CA ARG A 23 5.54 0.47 -9.25
C ARG A 23 5.06 -0.94 -8.94
N SER A 24 4.98 -1.82 -9.95
CA SER A 24 4.56 -3.21 -9.77
C SER A 24 5.45 -3.97 -8.78
N ARG A 25 6.77 -3.76 -8.83
CA ARG A 25 7.72 -4.40 -7.91
C ARG A 25 7.61 -3.87 -6.48
N SER A 26 7.45 -2.55 -6.30
CA SER A 26 7.28 -1.95 -4.97
C SER A 26 5.92 -2.28 -4.35
N ILE A 27 4.85 -2.32 -5.16
CA ILE A 27 3.55 -2.89 -4.79
C ILE A 27 3.72 -4.35 -4.39
N GLY A 28 4.43 -5.15 -5.18
CA GLY A 28 4.74 -6.54 -4.90
C GLY A 28 5.40 -6.71 -3.54
N CYS A 29 6.48 -6.01 -3.26
CA CYS A 29 7.19 -6.10 -1.97
C CYS A 29 6.36 -5.58 -0.78
N ALA A 30 5.57 -4.52 -0.95
CA ALA A 30 4.69 -4.02 0.11
C ALA A 30 3.52 -4.99 0.37
N ILE A 31 2.96 -5.57 -0.69
CA ILE A 31 1.93 -6.62 -0.60
C ILE A 31 2.53 -7.90 -0.02
N GLU A 32 3.76 -8.27 -0.35
CA GLU A 32 4.48 -9.41 0.23
C GLU A 32 4.81 -9.18 1.70
N ALA A 33 5.21 -7.97 2.09
CA ALA A 33 5.41 -7.62 3.51
C ALA A 33 4.08 -7.67 4.28
N LEU A 34 2.99 -7.21 3.65
CA LEU A 34 1.64 -7.40 4.16
C LEU A 34 1.30 -8.89 4.23
N GLN A 35 1.58 -9.71 3.20
CA GLN A 35 1.36 -11.17 3.17
C GLN A 35 2.14 -11.91 4.25
N SER A 36 3.40 -11.56 4.46
CA SER A 36 4.19 -12.04 5.60
C SER A 36 3.53 -11.70 6.94
N THR A 37 3.00 -10.48 7.07
CA THR A 37 2.24 -10.06 8.27
C THR A 37 0.91 -10.82 8.40
N PHE A 38 0.22 -11.08 7.29
CA PHE A 38 -1.01 -11.89 7.21
C PHE A 38 -0.75 -13.35 7.60
N ASP A 39 0.33 -13.96 7.12
CA ASP A 39 0.72 -15.35 7.40
C ASP A 39 1.13 -15.54 8.87
N THR A 40 1.62 -14.48 9.50
CA THR A 40 1.97 -14.46 10.93
C THR A 40 0.74 -14.25 11.83
N TYR A 41 -0.37 -13.72 11.30
CA TYR A 41 -1.61 -13.43 12.03
C TYR A 41 -2.75 -14.39 11.65
N SER A 42 -2.59 -15.67 11.98
CA SER A 42 -3.64 -16.67 11.77
C SER A 42 -4.56 -16.80 12.99
N GLU A 43 -5.39 -15.81 13.27
CA GLU A 43 -6.57 -16.02 14.13
C GLU A 43 -7.87 -15.46 13.55
N ASP A 44 -7.83 -14.40 12.73
CA ASP A 44 -9.00 -13.88 12.01
C ASP A 44 -8.71 -13.83 10.51
N ALA A 45 -9.21 -14.83 9.78
CA ALA A 45 -9.08 -14.89 8.32
C ALA A 45 -9.60 -13.58 7.71
N ALA A 46 -8.69 -12.79 7.11
CA ALA A 46 -9.04 -11.55 6.42
C ALA A 46 -10.26 -11.79 5.51
N PRO A 47 -11.35 -11.01 5.61
CA PRO A 47 -12.54 -11.25 4.81
C PRO A 47 -12.18 -11.17 3.33
N SER A 48 -12.25 -12.30 2.62
CA SER A 48 -11.82 -12.48 1.22
C SER A 48 -10.45 -11.87 0.87
N PRO A 49 -9.35 -12.65 0.87
CA PRO A 49 -8.00 -12.19 0.53
C PRO A 49 -7.89 -11.45 -0.82
N ARG A 50 -8.73 -11.82 -1.81
CA ARG A 50 -8.77 -11.13 -3.11
C ARG A 50 -9.30 -9.71 -3.00
N PHE A 51 -10.32 -9.50 -2.17
CA PHE A 51 -10.91 -8.19 -1.94
C PHE A 51 -9.90 -7.25 -1.27
N ILE A 52 -9.29 -7.71 -0.18
CA ILE A 52 -8.26 -6.95 0.54
C ILE A 52 -7.07 -6.61 -0.36
N LYS A 53 -6.59 -7.56 -1.17
CA LYS A 53 -5.49 -7.31 -2.11
C LYS A 53 -5.84 -6.23 -3.15
N GLY A 54 -7.06 -6.25 -3.68
CA GLY A 54 -7.53 -5.21 -4.60
C GLY A 54 -7.59 -3.83 -3.95
N ARG A 55 -8.08 -3.76 -2.71
CA ARG A 55 -8.16 -2.53 -1.91
C ARG A 55 -6.78 -1.97 -1.58
N LEU A 56 -5.83 -2.83 -1.21
CA LEU A 56 -4.43 -2.45 -0.98
C LEU A 56 -3.76 -1.88 -2.24
N SER A 57 -4.00 -2.49 -3.41
CA SER A 57 -3.48 -1.98 -4.68
C SER A 57 -4.03 -0.58 -4.99
N MET A 58 -5.33 -0.37 -4.80
CA MET A 58 -5.95 0.94 -5.00
C MET A 58 -5.41 1.99 -4.01
N ALA A 59 -5.22 1.61 -2.75
CA ALA A 59 -4.62 2.49 -1.74
C ALA A 59 -3.18 2.86 -2.09
N TYR A 60 -2.40 1.89 -2.59
CA TYR A 60 -1.04 2.14 -3.07
C TYR A 60 -1.02 3.13 -4.23
N ASP A 61 -1.86 2.93 -5.24
CA ASP A 61 -1.95 3.82 -6.39
C ASP A 61 -2.41 5.23 -6.00
N ASP A 62 -3.28 5.36 -4.99
CA ASP A 62 -3.67 6.67 -4.45
C ASP A 62 -2.51 7.36 -3.71
N LEU A 63 -1.84 6.65 -2.79
CA LEU A 63 -0.74 7.22 -2.01
C LEU A 63 0.49 7.54 -2.87
N SER A 64 0.83 6.67 -3.82
CA SER A 64 1.91 6.91 -4.76
C SER A 64 1.61 8.13 -5.64
N ARG A 65 0.38 8.34 -6.12
CA ARG A 65 0.03 9.56 -6.87
C ARG A 65 0.13 10.86 -6.05
N ARG A 66 -0.01 10.78 -4.72
CA ARG A 66 0.24 11.91 -3.80
C ARG A 66 1.74 12.17 -3.60
N ALA A 67 2.59 11.21 -3.94
CA ALA A 67 4.03 11.44 -4.06
C ALA A 67 4.32 12.15 -5.39
N GLU A 68 5.05 13.26 -5.36
CA GLU A 68 5.45 13.99 -6.58
C GLU A 68 6.30 13.12 -7.52
N THR A 69 7.02 12.14 -6.97
CA THR A 69 7.86 11.17 -7.70
C THR A 69 7.11 9.92 -8.14
N ALA A 70 5.83 9.80 -7.76
CA ALA A 70 5.05 8.59 -7.86
C ALA A 70 5.66 7.35 -7.20
N ASP A 71 6.56 7.56 -6.24
CA ASP A 71 7.11 6.55 -5.37
C ASP A 71 6.47 6.70 -3.97
N ILE A 72 5.81 5.63 -3.52
CA ILE A 72 5.21 5.59 -2.19
C ILE A 72 6.27 5.75 -1.09
N LYS A 73 7.54 5.43 -1.37
CA LYS A 73 8.64 5.66 -0.42
C LYS A 73 8.79 7.13 -0.10
N ASP A 74 8.73 8.03 -1.09
CA ASP A 74 8.87 9.46 -0.80
C ASP A 74 7.66 10.02 -0.07
N TYR A 75 6.48 9.45 -0.31
CA TYR A 75 5.32 9.71 0.54
C TYR A 75 5.55 9.21 1.97
N ALA A 76 6.06 7.99 2.14
CA ALA A 76 6.33 7.39 3.44
C ALA A 76 7.40 8.15 4.23
N LYS A 77 8.49 8.60 3.58
CA LYS A 77 9.52 9.46 4.19
C LYS A 77 8.90 10.72 4.78
N ARG A 78 8.04 11.39 4.02
CA ARG A 78 7.38 12.63 4.44
C ARG A 78 6.38 12.40 5.57
N MET A 79 5.56 11.35 5.47
CA MET A 79 4.49 11.08 6.43
C MET A 79 4.99 10.49 7.75
N LEU A 80 6.04 9.67 7.71
CA LEU A 80 6.56 8.96 8.89
C LEU A 80 7.84 9.59 9.44
N ALA A 81 8.37 10.63 8.78
CA ALA A 81 9.63 11.27 9.14
C ALA A 81 10.83 10.30 9.23
N VAL A 82 10.84 9.26 8.38
CA VAL A 82 11.92 8.27 8.28
C VAL A 82 12.76 8.50 7.03
N ASN A 83 14.08 8.29 7.11
CA ASN A 83 14.98 8.53 5.99
C ASN A 83 14.95 7.42 4.91
N ASP A 84 14.79 6.16 5.33
CA ASP A 84 14.68 5.00 4.42
C ASP A 84 13.47 4.13 4.79
N PRO A 85 12.30 4.35 4.15
CA PRO A 85 11.10 3.58 4.46
C PRO A 85 11.24 2.14 4.00
N THR A 86 11.08 1.23 4.96
CA THR A 86 10.98 -0.21 4.71
C THR A 86 9.62 -0.59 4.13
N PRO A 87 9.47 -1.80 3.55
CA PRO A 87 8.17 -2.32 3.14
C PRO A 87 7.11 -2.31 4.27
N GLU A 88 7.50 -2.51 5.52
CA GLU A 88 6.62 -2.45 6.69
C GLU A 88 6.07 -1.04 6.92
N HIS A 89 6.89 0.00 6.78
CA HIS A 89 6.43 1.39 6.84
C HIS A 89 5.38 1.70 5.77
N ILE A 90 5.58 1.16 4.56
CA ILE A 90 4.60 1.30 3.48
C ILE A 90 3.32 0.54 3.82
N ALA A 91 3.44 -0.68 4.34
CA ALA A 91 2.32 -1.50 4.80
C ALA A 91 1.48 -0.79 5.87
N MET A 92 2.12 -0.14 6.86
CA MET A 92 1.42 0.66 7.87
C MET A 92 0.58 1.76 7.23
N LEU A 93 1.14 2.53 6.29
CA LEU A 93 0.40 3.61 5.63
C LEU A 93 -0.79 3.09 4.82
N LEU A 94 -0.63 1.94 4.16
CA LEU A 94 -1.70 1.30 3.41
C LEU A 94 -2.83 0.81 4.33
N LEU A 95 -2.49 0.17 5.45
CA LEU A 95 -3.47 -0.32 6.43
C LEU A 95 -4.22 0.84 7.11
N LEU A 96 -3.52 1.91 7.48
CA LEU A 96 -4.12 3.11 8.06
C LEU A 96 -5.10 3.77 7.08
N LYS A 97 -4.71 3.87 5.80
CA LYS A 97 -5.61 4.38 4.75
C LYS A 97 -6.85 3.48 4.60
N LEU A 98 -6.66 2.17 4.53
CA LEU A 98 -7.78 1.24 4.36
C LEU A 98 -8.75 1.23 5.54
N SER A 99 -8.25 1.29 6.78
CA SER A 99 -9.11 1.44 7.96
C SER A 99 -10.03 2.65 7.80
N ASN A 100 -9.47 3.82 7.45
CA ASN A 100 -10.25 5.04 7.25
C ASN A 100 -11.26 4.91 6.09
N ASP A 101 -10.86 4.29 4.97
CA ASP A 101 -11.75 4.07 3.83
C ASP A 101 -12.93 3.15 4.22
N PHE A 102 -12.68 2.09 5.00
CA PHE A 102 -13.73 1.20 5.50
C PHE A 102 -14.64 1.87 6.53
N LYS A 103 -14.09 2.66 7.47
CA LYS A 103 -14.91 3.47 8.40
C LYS A 103 -15.85 4.42 7.66
N MET A 104 -15.35 5.04 6.58
CA MET A 104 -16.17 5.90 5.71
C MET A 104 -17.20 5.11 4.91
N GLU A 105 -16.91 3.89 4.47
CA GLU A 105 -17.89 3.04 3.80
C GLU A 105 -18.96 2.53 4.76
N ASN A 106 -18.58 2.15 5.99
CA ASN A 106 -19.52 1.79 7.04
C ASN A 106 -20.47 2.95 7.35
N SER A 107 -19.96 4.19 7.47
CA SER A 107 -20.82 5.35 7.73
C SER A 107 -21.83 5.65 6.62
N LYS A 108 -21.53 5.24 5.37
CA LYS A 108 -22.41 5.40 4.21
C LYS A 108 -23.41 4.25 4.02
N THR A 109 -22.98 3.02 4.29
CA THR A 109 -23.73 1.80 3.96
C THR A 109 -24.38 1.15 5.18
N GLN A 110 -23.87 1.42 6.37
CA GLN A 110 -24.21 0.76 7.63
C GLN A 110 -24.00 -0.77 7.60
N ASP A 111 -23.13 -1.25 6.70
CA ASP A 111 -22.81 -2.67 6.61
C ASP A 111 -21.71 -3.04 7.65
N PRO A 112 -22.01 -3.93 8.62
CA PRO A 112 -21.08 -4.30 9.68
C PRO A 112 -19.79 -4.94 9.15
N ILE A 113 -19.77 -5.45 7.91
CA ILE A 113 -18.55 -6.00 7.32
C ILE A 113 -17.42 -4.96 7.27
N PHE A 114 -17.76 -3.69 7.03
CA PHE A 114 -16.77 -2.62 6.96
C PHE A 114 -16.20 -2.27 8.33
N ASP A 115 -16.97 -2.46 9.40
CA ASP A 115 -16.48 -2.28 10.77
C ASP A 115 -15.44 -3.37 11.10
N VAL A 116 -15.76 -4.63 10.80
CA VAL A 116 -14.85 -5.78 10.93
C VAL A 116 -13.57 -5.55 10.12
N LEU A 117 -13.70 -5.14 8.87
CA LEU A 117 -12.56 -4.85 7.99
C LEU A 117 -11.70 -3.70 8.53
N SER A 118 -12.31 -2.66 9.08
CA SER A 118 -11.57 -1.54 9.66
C SER A 118 -10.80 -1.95 10.92
N SER A 119 -11.44 -2.68 11.83
CA SER A 119 -10.80 -3.19 13.05
C SER A 119 -9.66 -4.14 12.71
N TRP A 120 -9.85 -4.99 11.70
CA TRP A 120 -8.81 -5.87 11.20
C TRP A 120 -7.58 -5.06 10.69
N CYS A 121 -7.80 -4.01 9.90
CA CYS A 121 -6.70 -3.13 9.45
C CYS A 121 -5.99 -2.42 10.61
N GLU A 122 -6.72 -2.01 11.64
CA GLU A 122 -6.13 -1.34 12.82
C GLU A 122 -5.28 -2.28 13.65
N ASN A 123 -5.74 -3.51 13.85
CA ASN A 123 -4.97 -4.53 14.55
C ASN A 123 -3.69 -4.87 13.78
N ALA A 124 -3.78 -5.13 12.47
CA ALA A 124 -2.61 -5.40 11.63
C ALA A 124 -1.61 -4.23 11.64
N HIS A 125 -2.10 -2.99 11.63
CA HIS A 125 -1.26 -1.80 11.78
C HIS A 125 -0.56 -1.78 13.16
N GLY A 126 -1.29 -2.07 14.24
CA GLY A 126 -0.75 -2.18 15.59
C GLY A 126 0.42 -3.15 15.69
N HIS A 127 0.28 -4.35 15.11
CA HIS A 127 1.33 -5.37 15.08
C HIS A 127 2.60 -4.91 14.36
N LEU A 128 2.45 -4.26 13.21
CA LEU A 128 3.60 -3.71 12.50
C LEU A 128 4.32 -2.64 13.34
N VAL A 129 3.56 -1.78 14.03
CA VAL A 129 4.13 -0.71 14.88
C VAL A 129 4.88 -1.31 16.07
N GLU A 130 4.35 -2.35 16.69
CA GLU A 130 5.04 -3.07 17.76
C GLU A 130 6.31 -3.76 17.26
N GLY A 131 6.25 -4.41 16.10
CA GLY A 131 7.42 -5.02 15.46
C GLY A 131 8.54 -4.01 15.14
N GLU A 132 8.18 -2.83 14.61
CA GLU A 132 9.14 -1.73 14.38
C GLU A 132 9.75 -1.22 15.68
N LYS A 133 8.96 -1.03 16.74
CA LYS A 133 9.46 -0.61 18.06
C LYS A 133 10.47 -1.61 18.63
N MET A 134 10.21 -2.92 18.47
CA MET A 134 11.12 -3.96 18.93
C MET A 134 12.43 -3.96 18.13
N LYS A 135 12.38 -3.75 16.81
CA LYS A 135 13.58 -3.61 15.95
C LYS A 135 14.40 -2.35 16.27
N GLY A 136 13.76 -1.25 16.65
CA GLY A 136 14.44 -0.01 17.04
C GLY A 136 15.09 -0.05 18.44
N LEU A 137 14.81 -1.10 19.23
CA LEU A 137 15.39 -1.33 20.56
C LEU A 137 16.51 -2.38 20.55
N SER A 138 16.76 -3.06 19.42
CA SER A 138 17.84 -4.03 19.20
C SER A 138 19.03 -3.41 18.51
#